data_AF-A0A8R7QNI4-F1
#
_entry.id   AF-A0A8R7QNI4-F1
#
_cell.length_a   1.000
_cell.length_b   1.000
_cell.length_c   1.000
_cell.angle_alpha   90.00
_cell.angle_beta   90.00
_cell.angle_gamma   90.00
#
_symmetry.space_group_name_H-M   'P 1'
#
loop_
_entity.id
_entity.type
_entity.pdbx_description
1 polymer ?
#
loop_
_entity_poly.entity_id
_entity_poly.type
_entity_poly.pdbx_seq_one_letter_code
_entity_poly.pdbx_strand_id
1 'polypeptide(L)'
;MTSPPPPPQVYLVDDVVTEILLRLPPYEPEHLFRAALVCKPWLRLICDPAFRRRYRAFHGAPPLLGLLHRTQVLSGDPAPRFASTTSMPDFPHPGSDGRPLDCRHGRVLIHMFHDQDADLLVWDPVTGDRHVVPEPDMDWMTYTAAVVCAAAGCDHLDCHGGPFRVVFLVTDDVRASVYSSVTGAWAAPVSLDDSCECYARHKRDEIAKTMYHTPYVQPRRVAAIGDAVYFTLSRATVIAKYDWGKNRLSLIDPPLPNTEVYNIRIALMVMEDNSLGLAGVQDFSLHLWSRKVKGAAKWVQCMVIDLEKIMPMAKPLKGNGASVVGFAEGLCVIFVRTEGGLFRIELKSGLVKKVDEPAVYFSVLPYMSFYTPDRGRLLSLARLTDA
;
A
#
# COMPACT_ATOMS: atom_id res chain seq x y z
N MET A 1 -40.75 28.20 -45.02
CA MET A 1 -40.30 27.84 -43.66
C MET A 1 -38.82 27.55 -43.73
N THR A 2 -38.00 28.48 -43.28
CA THR A 2 -36.54 28.37 -43.22
C THR A 2 -36.15 27.45 -42.07
N SER A 3 -35.29 26.46 -42.34
CA SER A 3 -34.75 25.55 -41.32
C SER A 3 -34.01 26.35 -40.24
N PRO A 4 -34.14 25.99 -38.95
CA PRO A 4 -33.38 26.65 -37.90
C PRO A 4 -31.87 26.46 -38.15
N PRO A 5 -31.04 27.48 -37.87
CA PRO A 5 -29.60 27.35 -38.01
C PRO A 5 -29.10 26.23 -37.07
N PRO A 6 -28.09 25.45 -37.49
CA PRO A 6 -27.50 24.45 -36.62
C PRO A 6 -26.97 25.14 -35.34
N PRO A 7 -27.11 24.49 -34.17
CA PRO A 7 -26.60 25.06 -32.93
C PRO A 7 -25.10 25.36 -33.10
N PRO A 8 -24.61 26.49 -32.58
CA PRO A 8 -23.21 26.85 -32.70
C PRO A 8 -22.35 25.73 -32.11
N GLN A 9 -21.57 25.07 -32.96
CA GLN A 9 -20.52 24.18 -32.50
C GLN A 9 -19.52 25.06 -31.76
N VAL A 10 -19.54 24.98 -30.43
CA VAL A 10 -18.50 25.58 -29.60
C VAL A 10 -17.24 24.77 -29.87
N TYR A 11 -16.45 25.19 -30.86
CA TYR A 11 -15.04 24.82 -30.98
C TYR A 11 -14.33 25.47 -29.80
N LEU A 12 -14.47 24.88 -28.61
CA LEU A 12 -13.44 25.01 -27.60
C LEU A 12 -12.16 24.55 -28.31
N VAL A 13 -11.19 25.45 -28.44
CA VAL A 13 -9.87 25.10 -28.97
C VAL A 13 -9.42 23.83 -28.25
N ASP A 14 -8.92 22.84 -28.98
CA ASP A 14 -8.61 21.49 -28.43
C ASP A 14 -7.74 21.58 -27.15
N ASP A 15 -6.94 22.64 -27.04
CA ASP A 15 -6.15 22.99 -25.86
C ASP A 15 -7.00 23.29 -24.62
N VAL A 16 -8.09 24.05 -24.74
CA VAL A 16 -8.97 24.38 -23.61
C VAL A 16 -9.75 23.15 -23.15
N VAL A 17 -10.21 22.31 -24.07
CA VAL A 17 -10.83 21.02 -23.73
C VAL A 17 -9.86 20.16 -22.94
N THR A 18 -8.61 20.07 -23.42
CA THR A 18 -7.55 19.33 -22.73
C THR A 18 -7.35 19.83 -21.31
N GLU A 19 -7.26 21.15 -21.11
CA GLU A 19 -7.11 21.76 -19.79
C GLU A 19 -8.31 21.50 -18.86
N ILE A 20 -9.53 21.51 -19.39
CA ILE A 20 -10.74 21.18 -18.60
C ILE A 20 -10.69 19.71 -18.16
N LEU A 21 -10.41 18.80 -19.08
CA LEU A 21 -10.35 17.36 -18.81
C LEU A 21 -9.22 17.00 -17.84
N LEU A 22 -8.09 17.71 -17.90
CA LEU A 22 -6.98 17.55 -16.95
C LEU A 22 -7.35 17.88 -15.50
N ARG A 23 -8.39 18.68 -15.28
CA ARG A 23 -8.83 19.10 -13.95
C ARG A 23 -9.89 18.17 -13.35
N LEU A 24 -10.36 17.16 -14.09
CA LEU A 24 -11.32 16.20 -13.56
C LEU A 24 -10.70 15.39 -12.42
N PRO A 25 -11.36 15.27 -11.27
CA PRO A 25 -10.77 14.68 -10.07
C PRO A 25 -10.46 13.18 -10.24
N PRO A 26 -9.23 12.73 -9.92
CA PRO A 26 -8.83 11.34 -10.12
C PRO A 26 -9.47 10.38 -9.08
N TYR A 27 -9.96 10.91 -7.96
CA TYR A 27 -10.69 10.14 -6.94
C TYR A 27 -12.16 9.89 -7.31
N GLU A 28 -12.65 10.50 -8.39
CA GLU A 28 -13.96 10.25 -9.00
C GLU A 28 -13.77 9.95 -10.50
N PRO A 29 -13.14 8.79 -10.82
CA PRO A 29 -12.79 8.43 -12.18
C PRO A 29 -14.00 8.42 -13.13
N GLU A 30 -15.22 8.21 -12.64
CA GLU A 30 -16.47 8.25 -13.40
C GLU A 30 -16.62 9.51 -14.25
N HIS A 31 -16.09 10.66 -13.79
CA HIS A 31 -16.14 11.90 -14.55
C HIS A 31 -15.35 11.81 -15.85
N LEU A 32 -14.17 11.19 -15.81
CA LEU A 32 -13.33 11.01 -16.99
C LEU A 32 -13.93 9.96 -17.94
N PHE A 33 -14.56 8.90 -17.41
CA PHE A 33 -15.32 7.93 -18.22
C PHE A 33 -16.52 8.58 -18.90
N ARG A 34 -17.33 9.35 -18.18
CA ARG A 34 -18.47 10.09 -18.75
C ARG A 34 -18.02 11.08 -19.80
N ALA A 35 -16.92 11.80 -19.58
CA ALA A 35 -16.33 12.70 -20.56
C ALA A 35 -15.91 11.96 -21.85
N ALA A 36 -15.31 10.76 -21.73
CA ALA A 36 -14.93 9.95 -22.89
C ALA A 36 -16.15 9.50 -23.73
N LEU A 37 -17.34 9.42 -23.13
CA LEU A 37 -18.57 9.03 -23.82
C LEU A 37 -19.29 10.20 -24.52
N VAL A 38 -18.89 11.45 -24.29
CA VAL A 38 -19.54 12.64 -24.88
C VAL A 38 -19.38 12.67 -26.40
N CYS A 39 -18.17 12.48 -26.91
CA CYS A 39 -17.91 12.50 -28.35
C CYS A 39 -16.60 11.77 -28.73
N LYS A 40 -16.46 11.39 -30.01
CA LYS A 40 -15.27 10.69 -30.53
C LYS A 40 -13.96 11.50 -30.36
N PRO A 41 -13.92 12.83 -30.54
CA PRO A 41 -12.72 13.62 -30.24
C PRO A 41 -12.27 13.53 -28.78
N TRP A 42 -13.19 13.67 -27.81
CA TRP A 42 -12.86 13.58 -26.39
C TRP A 42 -12.40 12.18 -26.01
N LEU A 43 -13.06 11.14 -26.54
CA LEU A 43 -12.61 9.76 -26.39
C LEU A 43 -11.16 9.58 -26.87
N ARG A 44 -10.84 10.08 -28.07
CA ARG A 44 -9.49 9.97 -28.63
C ARG A 44 -8.46 10.71 -27.78
N LEU A 45 -8.80 11.91 -27.31
CA LEU A 45 -7.95 12.72 -26.44
C LEU A 45 -7.71 12.03 -25.09
N ILE A 46 -8.75 11.55 -24.41
CA ILE A 46 -8.63 10.91 -23.09
C ILE A 46 -7.86 9.59 -23.18
N CYS A 47 -8.08 8.80 -24.23
CA CYS A 47 -7.34 7.56 -24.45
C CYS A 47 -5.93 7.78 -25.00
N ASP A 48 -5.55 9.02 -25.35
CA ASP A 48 -4.22 9.32 -25.85
C ASP A 48 -3.16 9.13 -24.74
N PRO A 49 -2.06 8.39 -25.01
CA PRO A 49 -1.02 8.19 -24.01
C PRO A 49 -0.38 9.48 -23.49
N ALA A 50 -0.27 10.53 -24.30
CA ALA A 50 0.27 11.82 -23.86
C ALA A 50 -0.71 12.55 -22.93
N PHE A 51 -2.01 12.53 -23.22
CA PHE A 51 -3.02 13.06 -22.29
C PHE A 51 -2.95 12.35 -20.94
N ARG A 52 -2.95 11.01 -20.92
CA ARG A 52 -2.87 10.23 -19.68
C ARG A 52 -1.61 10.54 -18.87
N ARG A 53 -0.45 10.67 -19.53
CA ARG A 53 0.80 11.09 -18.86
C ARG A 53 0.65 12.48 -18.24
N ARG A 54 0.11 13.45 -18.99
CA ARG A 54 -0.16 14.81 -18.49
C ARG A 54 -1.14 14.81 -17.32
N TYR A 55 -2.21 14.01 -17.40
CA TYR A 55 -3.23 13.88 -16.36
C TYR A 55 -2.62 13.40 -15.05
N ARG A 56 -1.82 12.33 -15.11
CA ARG A 56 -1.12 11.79 -13.94
C ARG A 56 -0.10 12.77 -13.38
N ALA A 57 0.71 13.38 -14.24
CA ALA A 57 1.68 14.39 -13.82
C ALA A 57 1.02 15.62 -13.17
N PHE A 58 -0.14 16.04 -13.69
CA PHE A 58 -0.93 17.15 -13.15
C PHE A 58 -1.46 16.85 -11.74
N HIS A 59 -1.92 15.63 -11.49
CA HIS A 59 -2.46 15.22 -10.18
C HIS A 59 -1.40 14.72 -9.19
N GLY A 60 -0.24 14.26 -9.68
CA GLY A 60 0.82 13.71 -8.83
C GLY A 60 0.43 12.34 -8.27
N ALA A 61 0.24 12.25 -6.95
CA ALA A 61 0.00 10.97 -6.27
C ALA A 61 -1.26 10.26 -6.81
N PRO A 62 -1.18 8.93 -7.10
CA PRO A 62 -2.36 8.18 -7.55
C PRO A 62 -3.49 8.22 -6.50
N PRO A 63 -4.77 8.23 -6.93
CA PRO A 63 -5.90 8.24 -6.01
C PRO A 63 -6.03 6.90 -5.29
N LEU A 64 -6.58 6.94 -4.07
CA LEU A 64 -6.99 5.75 -3.33
C LEU A 64 -8.26 5.20 -3.96
N LEU A 65 -8.18 4.03 -4.58
CA LEU A 65 -9.31 3.38 -5.25
C LEU A 65 -10.00 2.33 -4.37
N GLY A 66 -9.27 1.76 -3.42
CA GLY A 66 -9.87 0.85 -2.44
C GLY A 66 -8.93 0.39 -1.34
N LEU A 67 -9.47 -0.40 -0.43
CA LEU A 67 -8.76 -0.98 0.70
C LEU A 67 -8.84 -2.51 0.64
N LEU A 68 -7.70 -3.16 0.81
CA LEU A 68 -7.60 -4.59 1.06
C LEU A 68 -7.31 -4.80 2.54
N HIS A 69 -8.09 -5.66 3.19
CA HIS A 69 -8.00 -5.88 4.63
C HIS A 69 -7.25 -7.17 4.94
N ARG A 70 -6.42 -7.11 5.98
CA ARG A 70 -5.83 -8.28 6.63
C ARG A 70 -6.30 -8.32 8.07
N THR A 71 -7.27 -9.19 8.34
CA THR A 71 -7.84 -9.40 9.67
C THR A 71 -7.18 -10.58 10.38
N GLN A 72 -7.45 -10.76 11.68
CA GLN A 72 -6.86 -11.84 12.46
C GLN A 72 -7.53 -13.20 12.19
N VAL A 73 -6.69 -14.24 12.07
CA VAL A 73 -6.97 -15.62 11.59
C VAL A 73 -7.81 -16.49 12.54
N LEU A 74 -8.14 -16.04 13.75
CA LEU A 74 -8.78 -16.89 14.78
C LEU A 74 -10.19 -17.41 14.39
N SER A 75 -10.78 -16.94 13.29
CA SER A 75 -12.07 -17.41 12.77
C SER A 75 -12.04 -17.71 11.27
N GLY A 76 -10.85 -17.95 10.70
CA GLY A 76 -10.64 -17.93 9.25
C GLY A 76 -10.52 -16.50 8.73
N ASP A 77 -9.77 -16.30 7.65
CA ASP A 77 -9.76 -14.99 6.99
C ASP A 77 -11.16 -14.75 6.38
N PRO A 78 -11.79 -13.59 6.63
CA PRO A 78 -13.00 -13.22 5.91
C PRO A 78 -12.68 -13.20 4.41
N ALA A 79 -13.70 -13.49 3.59
CA ALA A 79 -13.57 -13.46 2.14
C ALA A 79 -12.81 -12.20 1.70
N PRO A 80 -11.80 -12.31 0.84
CA PRO A 80 -11.02 -11.15 0.43
C PRO A 80 -11.96 -10.09 -0.16
N ARG A 81 -11.98 -8.91 0.46
CA ARG A 81 -12.81 -7.79 0.02
C ARG A 81 -11.91 -6.68 -0.47
N PHE A 82 -12.12 -6.27 -1.71
CA PHE A 82 -11.69 -4.97 -2.20
C PHE A 82 -12.79 -3.98 -1.80
N ALA A 83 -12.58 -3.22 -0.72
CA ALA A 83 -13.53 -2.19 -0.33
C ALA A 83 -13.26 -0.95 -1.21
N SER A 84 -14.05 -0.78 -2.28
CA SER A 84 -13.94 0.38 -3.16
C SER A 84 -14.15 1.68 -2.38
N THR A 85 -13.26 2.65 -2.58
CA THR A 85 -13.42 4.01 -2.03
C THR A 85 -13.99 4.98 -3.06
N THR A 86 -14.41 4.46 -4.22
CA THR A 86 -14.92 5.22 -5.37
C THR A 86 -16.25 4.63 -5.83
N SER A 87 -16.97 5.31 -6.73
CA SER A 87 -18.24 4.80 -7.28
C SER A 87 -18.05 3.74 -8.38
N MET A 88 -16.81 3.30 -8.64
CA MET A 88 -16.49 2.31 -9.67
C MET A 88 -16.73 0.88 -9.21
N PRO A 89 -16.99 -0.06 -10.16
CA PRO A 89 -17.27 -1.45 -9.83
C PRO A 89 -16.11 -2.09 -9.07
N ASP A 90 -16.46 -3.01 -8.17
CA ASP A 90 -15.49 -3.83 -7.47
C ASP A 90 -14.64 -4.59 -8.49
N PHE A 91 -13.31 -4.52 -8.36
CA PHE A 91 -12.42 -5.30 -9.20
C PHE A 91 -12.61 -6.78 -8.87
N PRO A 92 -12.91 -7.66 -9.85
CA PRO A 92 -13.14 -9.07 -9.59
C PRO A 92 -11.88 -9.67 -8.96
N HIS A 93 -11.99 -10.12 -7.71
CA HIS A 93 -10.86 -10.70 -7.00
C HIS A 93 -10.40 -11.98 -7.73
N PRO A 94 -9.08 -12.22 -7.90
CA PRO A 94 -8.56 -13.27 -8.78
C PRO A 94 -8.79 -14.71 -8.27
N GLY A 95 -9.48 -14.88 -7.14
CA GLY A 95 -9.87 -16.17 -6.56
C GLY A 95 -10.68 -15.96 -5.27
N SER A 96 -11.23 -17.01 -4.66
CA SER A 96 -11.98 -16.90 -3.39
C SER A 96 -11.13 -17.09 -2.14
N ASP A 97 -9.84 -17.43 -2.29
CA ASP A 97 -9.01 -18.00 -1.22
C ASP A 97 -7.57 -17.43 -1.17
N GLY A 98 -7.43 -16.15 -1.52
CA GLY A 98 -6.14 -15.45 -1.52
C GLY A 98 -6.00 -14.49 -0.34
N ARG A 99 -4.87 -14.53 0.39
CA ARG A 99 -4.53 -13.51 1.39
C ARG A 99 -3.68 -12.40 0.76
N PRO A 100 -4.12 -11.14 0.75
CA PRO A 100 -3.27 -10.05 0.27
C PRO A 100 -2.08 -9.85 1.22
N LEU A 101 -0.88 -9.73 0.64
CA LEU A 101 0.39 -9.50 1.32
C LEU A 101 0.80 -8.04 1.31
N ASP A 102 0.70 -7.42 0.14
CA ASP A 102 1.11 -6.04 -0.07
C ASP A 102 0.37 -5.46 -1.26
N CYS A 103 0.36 -4.14 -1.34
CA CYS A 103 -0.26 -3.41 -2.42
C CYS A 103 0.58 -2.16 -2.70
N ARG A 104 1.15 -2.05 -3.90
CA ARG A 104 2.00 -0.91 -4.26
C ARG A 104 2.08 -0.77 -5.77
N HIS A 105 2.19 0.48 -6.24
CA HIS A 105 2.41 0.81 -7.65
C HIS A 105 1.38 0.16 -8.59
N GLY A 106 0.09 0.23 -8.24
CA GLY A 106 -1.00 -0.35 -9.02
C GLY A 106 -1.06 -1.88 -9.04
N ARG A 107 -0.29 -2.57 -8.20
CA ARG A 107 -0.28 -4.03 -8.10
C ARG A 107 -0.62 -4.50 -6.69
N VAL A 108 -1.23 -5.68 -6.60
CA VAL A 108 -1.57 -6.38 -5.38
C VAL A 108 -0.81 -7.70 -5.37
N LEU A 109 -0.07 -7.97 -4.30
CA LEU A 109 0.55 -9.27 -4.06
C LEU A 109 -0.35 -10.10 -3.17
N ILE A 110 -0.65 -11.32 -3.58
CA ILE A 110 -1.57 -12.25 -2.92
C ILE A 110 -0.85 -13.57 -2.71
N HIS A 111 -1.01 -14.16 -1.52
CA HIS A 111 -0.69 -15.55 -1.26
C HIS A 111 -1.92 -16.41 -1.46
N MET A 112 -1.85 -17.44 -2.30
CA MET A 112 -2.96 -18.35 -2.57
C MET A 112 -2.76 -19.61 -1.73
N PHE A 113 -3.78 -20.05 -0.96
CA PHE A 113 -3.60 -21.21 -0.08
C PHE A 113 -3.93 -22.56 -0.74
N HIS A 114 -4.84 -22.56 -1.71
CA HIS A 114 -5.38 -23.78 -2.31
C HIS A 114 -5.22 -23.86 -3.84
N ASP A 115 -4.49 -22.93 -4.45
CA ASP A 115 -4.15 -22.98 -5.87
C ASP A 115 -2.87 -23.78 -6.07
N GLN A 116 -2.98 -24.99 -6.66
CA GLN A 116 -1.84 -25.89 -6.86
C GLN A 116 -0.82 -25.35 -7.88
N ASP A 117 -1.21 -24.36 -8.69
CA ASP A 117 -0.38 -23.82 -9.76
C ASP A 117 0.26 -22.47 -9.39
N ALA A 118 -0.10 -21.86 -8.24
CA ALA A 118 0.33 -20.50 -7.91
C ALA A 118 0.33 -20.16 -6.41
N ASP A 119 1.45 -20.32 -5.69
CA ASP A 119 1.55 -19.93 -4.28
C ASP A 119 1.52 -18.40 -4.06
N LEU A 120 2.18 -17.66 -4.96
CA LEU A 120 2.22 -16.20 -4.95
C LEU A 120 1.71 -15.64 -6.27
N LEU A 121 0.79 -14.69 -6.19
CA LEU A 121 0.19 -14.02 -7.34
C LEU A 121 0.38 -12.51 -7.23
N VAL A 122 0.98 -11.92 -8.27
CA VAL A 122 0.93 -10.48 -8.49
C VAL A 122 -0.22 -10.18 -9.45
N TRP A 123 -1.21 -9.45 -8.96
CA TRP A 123 -2.42 -9.08 -9.68
C TRP A 123 -2.45 -7.57 -9.90
N ASP A 124 -2.84 -7.16 -11.10
CA ASP A 124 -3.17 -5.79 -11.45
C ASP A 124 -4.69 -5.63 -11.53
N PRO A 125 -5.36 -5.04 -10.54
CA PRO A 125 -6.82 -4.89 -10.55
C PRO A 125 -7.34 -4.08 -11.74
N VAL A 126 -6.54 -3.14 -12.24
CA VAL A 126 -6.96 -2.15 -13.21
C VAL A 126 -6.77 -2.66 -14.65
N THR A 127 -5.77 -3.49 -14.93
CA THR A 127 -5.65 -4.19 -16.23
C THR A 127 -6.26 -5.59 -16.22
N GLY A 128 -6.41 -6.22 -15.05
CA GLY A 128 -6.75 -7.63 -14.91
C GLY A 128 -5.56 -8.56 -15.06
N ASP A 129 -4.35 -8.05 -15.28
CA ASP A 129 -3.15 -8.86 -15.51
C ASP A 129 -2.80 -9.67 -14.25
N ARG A 130 -2.32 -10.89 -14.49
CA ARG A 130 -1.94 -11.86 -13.46
C ARG A 130 -0.56 -12.38 -13.77
N HIS A 131 0.31 -12.39 -12.76
CA HIS A 131 1.65 -12.95 -12.86
C HIS A 131 1.91 -13.85 -11.66
N VAL A 132 2.05 -15.15 -11.93
CA VAL A 132 2.40 -16.16 -10.93
C VAL A 132 3.88 -16.04 -10.60
N VAL A 133 4.19 -15.98 -9.31
CA VAL A 133 5.54 -15.94 -8.77
C VAL A 133 5.81 -17.30 -8.15
N PRO A 134 6.90 -17.99 -8.54
CA PRO A 134 7.24 -19.27 -7.95
C PRO A 134 7.53 -19.12 -6.46
N GLU A 135 7.28 -20.15 -5.68
CA GLU A 135 7.64 -20.17 -4.26
C GLU A 135 9.17 -19.93 -4.09
N PRO A 136 9.59 -19.10 -3.12
CA PRO A 136 11.01 -18.99 -2.79
C PRO A 136 11.51 -20.30 -2.17
N ASP A 137 12.75 -20.70 -2.49
CA ASP A 137 13.43 -21.84 -1.87
C ASP A 137 13.89 -21.50 -0.44
N MET A 138 12.92 -21.36 0.46
CA MET A 138 13.11 -21.05 1.87
C MET A 138 12.00 -21.71 2.68
N ASP A 139 12.33 -22.57 3.65
CA ASP A 139 11.31 -23.02 4.61
C ASP A 139 10.78 -21.84 5.43
N TRP A 140 9.46 -21.74 5.56
CA TRP A 140 8.81 -20.65 6.27
C TRP A 140 7.62 -21.09 7.11
N MET A 141 7.58 -20.63 8.36
CA MET A 141 6.39 -20.69 9.22
C MET A 141 5.77 -19.31 9.40
N THR A 142 6.60 -18.28 9.53
CA THR A 142 6.15 -16.88 9.55
C THR A 142 6.90 -16.05 8.51
N TYR A 143 6.13 -15.37 7.65
CA TYR A 143 6.67 -14.63 6.53
C TYR A 143 5.86 -13.35 6.25
N THR A 144 6.46 -12.49 5.44
CA THR A 144 5.76 -11.40 4.76
C THR A 144 6.44 -11.14 3.43
N ALA A 145 5.74 -10.45 2.54
CA ALA A 145 6.29 -10.10 1.24
C ALA A 145 5.79 -8.74 0.77
N ALA A 146 6.53 -8.16 -0.17
CA ALA A 146 6.29 -6.84 -0.71
C ALA A 146 6.44 -6.85 -2.23
N VAL A 147 5.58 -6.11 -2.93
CA VAL A 147 5.74 -5.87 -4.38
C VAL A 147 6.24 -4.45 -4.61
N VAL A 148 7.24 -4.31 -5.49
CA VAL A 148 7.81 -3.02 -5.87
C VAL A 148 7.99 -2.96 -7.39
N CYS A 149 7.81 -1.77 -7.96
CA CYS A 149 8.07 -1.57 -9.39
C CYS A 149 9.59 -1.60 -9.61
N ALA A 150 10.03 -2.24 -10.68
CA ALA A 150 11.44 -2.39 -11.01
C ALA A 150 11.84 -1.62 -12.29
N ALA A 151 10.92 -0.83 -12.85
CA ALA A 151 11.21 0.00 -14.02
C ALA A 151 12.17 1.14 -13.65
N ALA A 152 13.29 1.23 -14.37
CA ALA A 152 14.30 2.24 -14.14
C ALA A 152 13.75 3.65 -14.42
N GLY A 153 13.97 4.59 -13.49
CA GLY A 153 13.49 5.98 -13.63
C GLY A 153 11.98 6.13 -13.62
N CYS A 154 11.24 5.14 -13.10
CA CYS A 154 9.78 5.19 -13.01
C CYS A 154 9.32 6.24 -12.00
N ASP A 155 8.35 7.07 -12.38
CA ASP A 155 7.67 8.04 -11.51
C ASP A 155 6.59 7.39 -10.61
N HIS A 156 6.39 6.09 -10.79
CA HIS A 156 5.38 5.27 -10.12
C HIS A 156 3.92 5.70 -10.32
N LEU A 157 3.64 6.53 -11.33
CA LEU A 157 2.30 6.99 -11.65
C LEU A 157 1.54 6.05 -12.59
N ASP A 158 2.25 5.24 -13.37
CA ASP A 158 1.68 4.26 -14.32
C ASP A 158 2.57 3.00 -14.42
N CYS A 159 2.54 2.16 -13.38
CA CYS A 159 3.38 0.96 -13.34
C CYS A 159 2.75 -0.27 -14.00
N HIS A 160 1.54 -0.15 -14.55
CA HIS A 160 0.79 -1.26 -15.16
C HIS A 160 1.61 -1.97 -16.25
N GLY A 161 1.61 -3.31 -16.25
CA GLY A 161 2.34 -4.15 -17.21
C GLY A 161 3.88 -4.05 -17.19
N GLY A 162 4.46 -3.19 -16.35
CA GLY A 162 5.91 -3.03 -16.25
C GLY A 162 6.60 -4.16 -15.46
N PRO A 163 7.95 -4.18 -15.43
CA PRO A 163 8.69 -5.09 -14.57
C PRO A 163 8.52 -4.75 -13.09
N PHE A 164 8.57 -5.77 -12.25
CA PHE A 164 8.45 -5.65 -10.81
C PHE A 164 9.39 -6.62 -10.09
N ARG A 165 9.54 -6.41 -8.79
CA ARG A 165 10.21 -7.31 -7.87
C ARG A 165 9.24 -7.70 -6.75
N VAL A 166 9.40 -8.93 -6.26
CA VAL A 166 8.77 -9.37 -5.02
C VAL A 166 9.87 -9.62 -4.01
N VAL A 167 9.81 -8.94 -2.87
CA VAL A 167 10.73 -9.15 -1.76
C VAL A 167 10.03 -10.01 -0.73
N PHE A 168 10.66 -11.10 -0.32
CA PHE A 168 10.13 -12.05 0.64
C PHE A 168 11.04 -12.10 1.86
N LEU A 169 10.45 -12.11 3.06
CA LEU A 169 11.19 -12.20 4.31
C LEU A 169 10.54 -13.23 5.23
N VAL A 170 11.37 -14.09 5.82
CA VAL A 170 11.01 -15.16 6.76
C VAL A 170 11.78 -14.98 8.06
N THR A 171 11.29 -15.52 9.17
CA THR A 171 11.87 -15.24 10.50
C THR A 171 12.24 -16.44 11.36
N ASP A 172 12.07 -17.67 10.88
CA ASP A 172 12.57 -18.85 11.60
C ASP A 172 14.10 -18.78 11.77
N ASP A 173 14.77 -18.41 10.67
CA ASP A 173 16.04 -17.70 10.64
C ASP A 173 15.81 -16.47 9.78
N VAL A 174 16.08 -15.24 10.29
CA VAL A 174 15.75 -14.00 9.57
C VAL A 174 16.45 -13.99 8.22
N ARG A 175 15.71 -14.32 7.17
CA ARG A 175 16.22 -14.47 5.80
C ARG A 175 15.34 -13.68 4.85
N ALA A 176 15.96 -13.16 3.80
CA ALA A 176 15.26 -12.44 2.76
C ALA A 176 15.79 -12.83 1.38
N SER A 177 14.89 -12.80 0.41
CA SER A 177 15.21 -12.95 -1.00
C SER A 177 14.35 -12.01 -1.84
N VAL A 178 14.79 -11.76 -3.07
CA VAL A 178 14.07 -10.95 -4.05
C VAL A 178 13.87 -11.72 -5.34
N TYR A 179 12.62 -11.79 -5.79
CA TYR A 179 12.22 -12.24 -7.12
C TYR A 179 12.29 -11.09 -8.11
N SER A 180 12.72 -11.35 -9.35
CA SER A 180 12.59 -10.41 -10.46
C SER A 180 11.65 -10.96 -11.53
N SER A 181 10.64 -10.17 -11.91
CA SER A 181 9.76 -10.53 -13.02
C SER A 181 10.45 -10.54 -14.39
N VAL A 182 11.65 -9.95 -14.49
CA VAL A 182 12.43 -9.90 -15.73
C VAL A 182 13.22 -11.19 -15.93
N THR A 183 13.84 -11.70 -14.86
CA THR A 183 14.61 -12.95 -14.92
C THR A 183 13.74 -14.17 -14.63
N GLY A 184 12.57 -13.99 -14.04
CA GLY A 184 11.69 -15.06 -13.60
C GLY A 184 12.26 -15.88 -12.43
N ALA A 185 13.24 -15.33 -11.69
CA ALA A 185 13.98 -16.08 -10.67
C ALA A 185 14.17 -15.29 -9.36
N TRP A 186 14.29 -16.05 -8.27
CA TRP A 186 14.71 -15.55 -6.96
C TRP A 186 16.23 -15.37 -6.91
N ALA A 187 16.68 -14.33 -6.21
CA ALA A 187 18.08 -14.19 -5.83
C ALA A 187 18.45 -15.20 -4.73
N ALA A 188 19.75 -15.47 -4.58
CA ALA A 188 20.25 -16.26 -3.45
C ALA A 188 19.79 -15.61 -2.13
N PRO A 189 19.09 -16.35 -1.25
CA PRO A 189 18.67 -15.84 0.04
C PRO A 189 19.85 -15.36 0.87
N VAL A 190 19.65 -14.26 1.59
CA VAL A 190 20.60 -13.78 2.59
C VAL A 190 20.00 -13.93 3.97
N SER A 191 20.79 -14.41 4.92
CA SER A 191 20.44 -14.45 6.34
C SER A 191 21.00 -13.24 7.08
N LEU A 192 20.33 -12.88 8.16
CA LEU A 192 20.89 -11.99 9.16
C LEU A 192 21.98 -12.76 9.91
N ASP A 193 23.22 -12.25 9.87
CA ASP A 193 24.37 -12.92 10.49
C ASP A 193 24.18 -13.07 12.00
N ASP A 194 24.47 -14.26 12.54
CA ASP A 194 24.50 -14.56 13.98
C ASP A 194 25.52 -13.69 14.74
N SER A 195 26.51 -13.14 14.03
CA SER A 195 27.46 -12.15 14.59
C SER A 195 26.84 -10.77 14.85
N CYS A 196 25.59 -10.54 14.40
CA CYS A 196 24.88 -9.29 14.68
C CYS A 196 24.56 -9.20 16.17
N GLU A 197 25.43 -8.56 16.95
CA GLU A 197 25.24 -8.35 18.39
C GLU A 197 23.89 -7.71 18.71
N CYS A 198 23.37 -6.85 17.82
CA CYS A 198 22.04 -6.25 17.95
C CYS A 198 20.94 -7.31 17.91
N TYR A 199 20.97 -8.23 16.93
CA TYR A 199 20.00 -9.32 16.84
C TYR A 199 20.15 -10.30 18.01
N ALA A 200 21.38 -10.71 18.33
CA ALA A 200 21.65 -11.61 19.44
C ALA A 200 21.21 -11.01 20.78
N ARG A 201 21.40 -9.70 20.99
CA ARG A 201 20.88 -8.96 22.15
C ARG A 201 19.35 -8.99 22.18
N HIS A 202 18.69 -8.60 21.08
CA HIS A 202 17.23 -8.61 21.01
C HIS A 202 16.64 -10.02 21.23
N LYS A 203 17.23 -11.06 20.62
CA LYS A 203 16.84 -12.47 20.82
C LYS A 203 17.04 -12.90 22.28
N ARG A 204 18.16 -12.53 22.92
CA ARG A 204 18.41 -12.80 24.35
C ARG A 204 17.42 -12.08 25.27
N ASP A 205 17.18 -10.79 25.03
CA ASP A 205 16.24 -9.98 25.80
C ASP A 205 14.80 -10.53 25.69
N GLU A 206 14.40 -11.01 24.50
CA GLU A 206 13.09 -11.65 24.29
C GLU A 206 12.97 -13.00 24.99
N ILE A 207 13.97 -13.88 24.86
CA ILE A 207 13.99 -15.19 25.54
C ILE A 207 13.93 -14.99 27.07
N ALA A 208 14.65 -14.00 27.60
CA ALA A 208 14.67 -13.70 29.03
C ALA A 208 13.32 -13.16 29.56
N LYS A 209 12.57 -12.42 28.74
CA LYS A 209 11.28 -11.82 29.12
C LYS A 209 10.10 -12.78 28.98
N THR A 210 10.14 -13.70 28.01
CA THR A 210 9.03 -14.59 27.70
C THR A 210 9.55 -15.97 27.36
N MET A 211 9.32 -16.92 28.25
CA MET A 211 10.01 -18.21 28.31
C MET A 211 9.91 -19.11 27.05
N TYR A 212 9.16 -18.76 25.99
CA TYR A 212 8.92 -19.62 24.82
C TYR A 212 8.52 -18.91 23.50
N HIS A 213 9.09 -17.75 23.12
CA HIS A 213 8.74 -17.12 21.83
C HIS A 213 9.93 -16.64 21.00
N THR A 214 10.01 -17.13 19.76
CA THR A 214 10.97 -16.70 18.72
C THR A 214 10.50 -15.39 18.08
N PRO A 215 11.40 -14.43 17.76
CA PRO A 215 11.04 -13.22 17.02
C PRO A 215 10.41 -13.59 15.67
N TYR A 216 9.29 -12.98 15.32
CA TYR A 216 8.60 -13.24 14.04
C TYR A 216 8.29 -11.96 13.27
N VAL A 217 8.18 -12.03 11.95
CA VAL A 217 7.84 -10.85 11.14
C VAL A 217 6.36 -10.54 11.26
N GLN A 218 6.04 -9.27 11.51
CA GLN A 218 4.64 -8.86 11.59
C GLN A 218 4.03 -8.86 10.20
N PRO A 219 2.82 -9.42 10.03
CA PRO A 219 2.10 -9.38 8.77
C PRO A 219 1.48 -7.99 8.53
N ARG A 220 2.28 -6.92 8.59
CA ARG A 220 1.90 -5.53 8.33
C ARG A 220 2.42 -5.04 6.99
N ARG A 221 1.77 -3.99 6.46
CA ARG A 221 2.30 -3.23 5.32
C ARG A 221 3.71 -2.76 5.66
N VAL A 222 4.63 -3.08 4.75
CA VAL A 222 6.05 -2.71 4.85
C VAL A 222 6.27 -1.32 4.27
N ALA A 223 7.39 -0.68 4.59
CA ALA A 223 7.84 0.51 3.87
C ALA A 223 8.88 0.14 2.82
N ALA A 224 8.81 0.73 1.63
CA ALA A 224 9.79 0.55 0.56
C ALA A 224 10.37 1.91 0.15
N ILE A 225 11.70 2.04 0.19
CA ILE A 225 12.41 3.29 -0.11
C ILE A 225 13.64 2.97 -0.95
N GLY A 226 13.64 3.45 -2.19
CA GLY A 226 14.70 3.10 -3.16
C GLY A 226 14.83 1.59 -3.27
N ASP A 227 16.06 1.08 -3.15
CA ASP A 227 16.37 -0.35 -3.23
C ASP A 227 16.23 -1.11 -1.89
N ALA A 228 15.47 -0.58 -0.94
CA ALA A 228 15.31 -1.20 0.37
C ALA A 228 13.85 -1.36 0.83
N VAL A 229 13.53 -2.53 1.38
CA VAL A 229 12.27 -2.79 2.11
C VAL A 229 12.57 -2.85 3.61
N TYR A 230 11.65 -2.29 4.39
CA TYR A 230 11.70 -2.23 5.84
C TYR A 230 10.52 -2.99 6.43
N PHE A 231 10.83 -3.94 7.31
CA PHE A 231 9.89 -4.87 7.91
C PHE A 231 9.90 -4.72 9.42
N THR A 232 8.73 -4.82 10.04
CA THR A 232 8.62 -4.81 11.51
C THR A 232 8.72 -6.23 12.04
N LEU A 233 9.69 -6.49 12.91
CA LEU A 233 9.79 -7.74 13.68
C LEU A 233 9.02 -7.62 15.00
N SER A 234 8.60 -8.76 15.54
CA SER A 234 7.79 -8.87 16.77
C SER A 234 8.52 -8.34 18.02
N ARG A 235 7.71 -8.05 19.06
CA ARG A 235 7.97 -7.61 20.45
C ARG A 235 9.02 -6.52 20.71
N ALA A 236 10.25 -6.62 20.23
CA ALA A 236 11.23 -5.53 20.31
C ALA A 236 10.97 -4.40 19.29
N THR A 237 10.01 -4.56 18.37
CA THR A 237 9.69 -3.64 17.25
C THR A 237 10.91 -3.20 16.43
N VAL A 238 11.91 -4.08 16.40
CA VAL A 238 13.09 -3.89 15.59
C VAL A 238 12.66 -3.89 14.14
N ILE A 239 13.28 -3.02 13.36
CA ILE A 239 12.99 -2.90 11.95
C ILE A 239 14.09 -3.61 11.17
N ALA A 240 13.74 -4.70 10.49
CA ALA A 240 14.65 -5.33 9.54
C ALA A 240 14.65 -4.52 8.24
N LYS A 241 15.84 -4.19 7.74
CA LYS A 241 16.06 -3.57 6.45
C LYS A 241 16.72 -4.58 5.52
N TYR A 242 16.06 -4.89 4.42
CA TYR A 242 16.66 -5.61 3.31
C TYR A 242 16.94 -4.66 2.16
N ASP A 243 18.23 -4.46 1.86
CA ASP A 243 18.73 -3.70 0.71
C ASP A 243 19.00 -4.70 -0.42
N TRP A 244 18.06 -4.83 -1.37
CA TRP A 244 18.17 -5.84 -2.43
C TRP A 244 19.24 -5.47 -3.46
N GLY A 245 19.56 -4.17 -3.61
CA GLY A 245 20.66 -3.72 -4.49
C GLY A 245 22.03 -4.21 -4.00
N LYS A 246 22.18 -4.38 -2.69
CA LYS A 246 23.39 -4.93 -2.04
C LYS A 246 23.24 -6.38 -1.58
N ASN A 247 22.08 -6.98 -1.82
CA ASN A 247 21.64 -8.25 -1.24
C ASN A 247 21.99 -8.40 0.25
N ARG A 248 21.63 -7.40 1.08
CA ARG A 248 22.07 -7.32 2.48
C ARG A 248 20.93 -7.04 3.44
N LEU A 249 20.89 -7.82 4.52
CA LEU A 249 20.04 -7.59 5.68
C LEU A 249 20.75 -6.80 6.77
N SER A 250 20.01 -5.96 7.47
CA SER A 250 20.49 -5.21 8.65
C SER A 250 19.32 -4.87 9.57
N LEU A 251 19.61 -4.57 10.83
CA LEU A 251 18.60 -4.19 11.81
C LEU A 251 18.66 -2.71 12.16
N ILE A 252 17.52 -2.18 12.55
CA ILE A 252 17.32 -0.79 12.93
C ILE A 252 16.55 -0.79 14.24
N ASP A 253 17.14 -0.17 15.26
CA ASP A 253 16.45 0.04 16.52
C ASP A 253 15.32 1.07 16.33
N PRO A 254 14.17 0.88 16.99
CA PRO A 254 13.04 1.81 16.99
C PRO A 254 13.33 3.13 17.73
N PRO A 255 12.45 4.15 17.63
CA PRO A 255 12.56 5.36 18.44
C PRO A 255 12.46 5.08 19.95
N LEU A 256 13.22 5.85 20.75
CA LEU A 256 13.14 5.88 22.22
C LEU A 256 12.04 6.87 22.68
N PRO A 257 11.43 6.68 23.89
CA PRO A 257 11.66 5.60 24.84
C PRO A 257 10.81 4.38 24.48
N ASN A 258 11.46 3.22 24.29
CA ASN A 258 10.91 1.89 23.99
C ASN A 258 9.47 1.86 23.45
N THR A 259 9.34 1.55 22.17
CA THR A 259 8.15 1.03 21.47
C THR A 259 7.38 -0.10 22.17
N GLU A 260 7.85 -0.66 23.29
CA GLU A 260 7.03 -1.41 24.26
C GLU A 260 5.76 -0.61 24.63
N VAL A 261 5.88 0.72 24.67
CA VAL A 261 4.79 1.68 24.84
C VAL A 261 3.68 1.52 23.78
N TYR A 262 4.03 1.19 22.55
CA TYR A 262 3.07 1.00 21.45
C TYR A 262 2.55 -0.44 21.34
N ASN A 263 2.94 -1.32 22.26
CA ASN A 263 2.48 -2.72 22.37
C ASN A 263 2.37 -3.42 21.00
N ILE A 264 3.41 -3.29 20.17
CA ILE A 264 3.52 -3.97 18.87
C ILE A 264 2.56 -3.39 17.80
N ARG A 265 2.03 -2.17 17.96
CA ARG A 265 1.01 -1.55 17.06
C ARG A 265 1.48 -0.31 16.30
N ILE A 266 2.61 -0.46 15.62
CA ILE A 266 3.21 0.57 14.76
C ILE A 266 2.97 0.29 13.27
N ALA A 267 2.93 1.34 12.46
CA ALA A 267 3.03 1.25 11.01
C ALA A 267 4.31 1.96 10.53
N LEU A 268 5.02 1.31 9.60
CA LEU A 268 6.13 1.95 8.90
C LEU A 268 5.58 2.86 7.79
N MET A 269 6.30 3.93 7.53
CA MET A 269 5.88 4.98 6.60
C MET A 269 7.04 5.36 5.68
N VAL A 270 6.70 5.86 4.50
CA VAL A 270 7.62 6.63 3.66
C VAL A 270 7.29 8.11 3.85
N MET A 271 8.25 8.87 4.37
CA MET A 271 8.12 10.31 4.59
C MET A 271 8.31 11.07 3.26
N GLU A 272 7.89 12.34 3.21
CA GLU A 272 7.98 13.17 2.00
C GLU A 272 9.41 13.38 1.50
N ASP A 273 10.39 13.35 2.41
CA ASP A 273 11.82 13.44 2.09
C ASP A 273 12.45 12.08 1.72
N ASN A 274 11.62 11.07 1.43
CA ASN A 274 12.01 9.67 1.22
C ASN A 274 12.78 9.08 2.41
N SER A 275 12.58 9.58 3.62
CA SER A 275 13.09 8.95 4.84
C SER A 275 12.13 7.90 5.38
N LEU A 276 12.66 6.99 6.20
CA LEU A 276 11.86 6.01 6.92
C LEU A 276 11.09 6.70 8.05
N GLY A 277 9.77 6.53 8.03
CA GLY A 277 8.86 6.97 9.07
C GLY A 277 8.34 5.81 9.92
N LEU A 278 7.87 6.14 11.11
CA LEU A 278 7.15 5.24 12.01
C LEU A 278 6.01 5.98 12.67
N ALA A 279 4.82 5.40 12.64
CA ALA A 279 3.64 5.89 13.34
C ALA A 279 3.18 4.88 14.39
N GLY A 280 2.84 5.35 15.59
CA GLY A 280 2.31 4.54 16.68
C GLY A 280 1.32 5.35 17.53
N VAL A 281 0.37 4.66 18.15
CA VAL A 281 -0.58 5.28 19.09
C VAL A 281 -0.21 4.89 20.51
N GLN A 282 -0.04 5.89 21.37
CA GLN A 282 0.10 5.73 22.82
C GLN A 282 -1.06 6.46 23.48
N ASP A 283 -1.84 5.75 24.29
CA ASP A 283 -3.06 6.26 24.91
C ASP A 283 -4.00 6.89 23.86
N PHE A 284 -4.06 8.22 23.80
CA PHE A 284 -4.86 8.99 22.84
C PHE A 284 -4.02 9.81 21.87
N SER A 285 -2.71 9.63 21.87
CA SER A 285 -1.79 10.40 21.03
C SER A 285 -1.22 9.54 19.92
N LEU A 286 -1.41 9.98 18.69
CA LEU A 286 -0.75 9.45 17.51
C LEU A 286 0.60 10.15 17.37
N HIS A 287 1.68 9.39 17.50
CA HIS A 287 3.05 9.87 17.38
C HIS A 287 3.65 9.45 16.05
N LEU A 288 4.23 10.40 15.34
CA LEU A 288 4.98 10.18 14.11
C LEU A 288 6.46 10.49 14.34
N TRP A 289 7.30 9.59 13.86
CA TRP A 289 8.74 9.66 13.94
C TRP A 289 9.32 9.59 12.54
N SER A 290 10.34 10.40 12.26
CA SER A 290 11.15 10.32 11.04
C SER A 290 12.58 9.95 11.40
N ARG A 291 13.16 9.04 10.62
CA ARG A 291 14.56 8.63 10.78
C ARG A 291 15.46 9.49 9.91
N LYS A 292 16.16 10.43 10.53
CA LYS A 292 17.17 11.24 9.84
C LYS A 292 18.45 10.43 9.68
N VAL A 293 18.89 10.26 8.44
CA VAL A 293 20.15 9.59 8.07
C VAL A 293 21.28 10.57 7.70
N LYS A 294 20.98 11.88 7.61
CA LYS A 294 22.01 12.91 7.46
C LYS A 294 22.68 13.17 8.80
N GLY A 295 23.90 12.65 9.00
CA GLY A 295 24.64 12.69 10.27
C GLY A 295 24.53 11.39 11.05
N ALA A 296 24.51 11.45 12.39
CA ALA A 296 24.26 10.26 13.22
C ALA A 296 22.80 9.81 13.03
N ALA A 297 22.61 8.58 12.54
CA ALA A 297 21.28 8.05 12.25
C ALA A 297 20.41 8.03 13.52
N LYS A 298 19.41 8.93 13.59
CA LYS A 298 18.58 9.11 14.79
C LYS A 298 17.12 9.30 14.42
N TRP A 299 16.25 8.78 15.27
CA TRP A 299 14.82 9.06 15.21
C TRP A 299 14.51 10.44 15.79
N VAL A 300 13.66 11.18 15.11
CA VAL A 300 13.15 12.48 15.54
C VAL A 300 11.63 12.44 15.49
N GLN A 301 10.98 12.78 16.61
CA GLN A 301 9.54 12.94 16.64
C GLN A 301 9.18 14.16 15.81
N CYS A 302 8.40 13.96 14.75
CA CYS A 302 8.05 15.03 13.81
C CYS A 302 6.65 15.57 14.04
N MET A 303 5.73 14.76 14.58
CA MET A 303 4.34 15.17 14.79
C MET A 303 3.69 14.37 15.92
N VAL A 304 2.81 15.03 16.67
CA VAL A 304 1.93 14.42 17.66
C VAL A 304 0.52 14.93 17.42
N ILE A 305 -0.44 14.03 17.27
CA ILE A 305 -1.85 14.34 17.05
C ILE A 305 -2.66 13.76 18.20
N ASP A 306 -3.45 14.61 18.85
CA ASP A 306 -4.42 14.20 19.86
C ASP A 306 -5.66 13.61 19.18
N LEU A 307 -5.77 12.28 19.25
CA LEU A 307 -6.86 11.51 18.65
C LEU A 307 -8.20 11.78 19.35
N GLU A 308 -8.21 12.12 20.63
CA GLU A 308 -9.45 12.47 21.35
C GLU A 308 -10.05 13.76 20.77
N LYS A 309 -9.18 14.73 20.45
CA LYS A 309 -9.59 16.01 19.86
C LYS A 309 -10.07 15.87 18.42
N ILE A 310 -9.37 15.11 17.58
CA ILE A 310 -9.73 14.98 16.16
C ILE A 310 -10.79 13.90 15.89
N MET A 311 -10.99 12.96 16.84
CA MET A 311 -11.95 11.87 16.71
C MET A 311 -12.81 11.65 17.98
N PRO A 312 -13.53 12.67 18.48
CA PRO A 312 -14.35 12.53 19.70
C PRO A 312 -15.45 11.45 19.58
N MET A 313 -15.87 11.12 18.36
CA MET A 313 -16.86 10.08 18.06
C MET A 313 -16.30 8.67 18.16
N ALA A 314 -14.98 8.49 18.08
CA ALA A 314 -14.33 7.19 18.09
C ALA A 314 -14.21 6.60 19.50
N LYS A 315 -14.61 7.36 20.54
CA LYS A 315 -14.57 7.00 21.97
C LYS A 315 -13.35 6.13 22.32
N PRO A 316 -12.12 6.59 22.05
CA PRO A 316 -10.96 5.77 22.38
C PRO A 316 -10.98 5.54 23.90
N LEU A 317 -11.06 4.29 24.34
CA LEU A 317 -10.92 3.94 25.76
C LEU A 317 -9.43 4.01 26.14
N LYS A 318 -9.14 4.38 27.39
CA LYS A 318 -7.77 4.40 27.93
C LYS A 318 -7.10 3.03 27.69
N GLY A 319 -5.87 3.03 27.17
CA GLY A 319 -5.09 1.83 26.87
C GLY A 319 -5.12 1.44 25.39
N ASN A 320 -5.23 0.13 25.10
CA ASN A 320 -5.09 -0.49 23.77
C ASN A 320 -6.30 -0.23 22.81
N GLY A 321 -7.05 0.86 22.98
CA GLY A 321 -8.29 1.14 22.26
C GLY A 321 -8.10 1.59 20.81
N ALA A 322 -6.92 2.14 20.46
CA ALA A 322 -6.59 2.60 19.11
C ALA A 322 -5.25 2.04 18.62
N SER A 323 -5.12 1.83 17.31
CA SER A 323 -3.90 1.32 16.71
C SER A 323 -3.73 1.72 15.26
N VAL A 324 -2.50 2.03 14.86
CA VAL A 324 -2.17 2.27 13.46
C VAL A 324 -2.10 0.95 12.70
N VAL A 325 -2.83 0.85 11.60
CA VAL A 325 -2.95 -0.39 10.80
C VAL A 325 -2.53 -0.21 9.35
N GLY A 326 -2.27 1.00 8.88
CA GLY A 326 -1.81 1.24 7.52
C GLY A 326 -1.46 2.70 7.25
N PHE A 327 -0.78 2.92 6.13
CA PHE A 327 -0.39 4.23 5.64
C PHE A 327 -0.52 4.24 4.12
N ALA A 328 -1.12 5.25 3.51
CA ALA A 328 -1.18 5.43 2.06
C ALA A 328 -0.05 6.36 1.60
N GLU A 329 0.99 5.75 1.01
CA GLU A 329 2.17 6.43 0.45
C GLU A 329 1.76 7.51 -0.56
N GLY A 330 2.37 8.70 -0.51
CA GLY A 330 2.07 9.82 -1.41
C GLY A 330 0.85 10.68 -1.02
N LEU A 331 -0.18 10.12 -0.38
CA LEU A 331 -1.35 10.88 0.08
C LEU A 331 -1.20 11.43 1.51
N CYS A 332 -0.19 10.98 2.26
CA CYS A 332 -0.02 11.31 3.68
C CYS A 332 -1.27 10.97 4.53
N VAL A 333 -1.90 9.83 4.24
CA VAL A 333 -3.08 9.32 4.96
C VAL A 333 -2.69 8.14 5.83
N ILE A 334 -3.04 8.19 7.11
CA ILE A 334 -2.88 7.07 8.06
C ILE A 334 -4.24 6.42 8.30
N PHE A 335 -4.23 5.10 8.48
CA PHE A 335 -5.39 4.33 8.92
C PHE A 335 -5.24 3.93 10.39
N VAL A 336 -6.22 4.31 11.20
CA VAL A 336 -6.30 4.02 12.63
C VAL A 336 -7.55 3.19 12.89
N ARG A 337 -7.35 2.00 13.45
CA ARG A 337 -8.42 1.18 14.01
C ARG A 337 -8.75 1.69 15.40
N THR A 338 -10.04 1.81 15.71
CA THR A 338 -10.57 2.02 17.07
C THR A 338 -11.74 1.06 17.34
N GLU A 339 -12.33 1.12 18.53
CA GLU A 339 -13.59 0.41 18.82
C GLU A 339 -14.77 0.90 17.97
N GLY A 340 -14.73 2.16 17.51
CA GLY A 340 -15.76 2.74 16.66
C GLY A 340 -15.66 2.39 15.17
N GLY A 341 -14.56 1.74 14.74
CA GLY A 341 -14.32 1.34 13.36
C GLY A 341 -12.92 1.62 12.85
N LEU A 342 -12.78 1.58 11.52
CA LEU A 342 -11.57 1.99 10.82
C LEU A 342 -11.71 3.45 10.38
N PHE A 343 -10.73 4.28 10.74
CA PHE A 343 -10.70 5.70 10.39
C PHE A 343 -9.50 6.01 9.51
N ARG A 344 -9.70 6.81 8.48
CA ARG A 344 -8.63 7.46 7.73
C ARG A 344 -8.39 8.85 8.30
N ILE A 345 -7.12 9.24 8.46
CA ILE A 345 -6.69 10.54 8.94
C ILE A 345 -5.74 11.14 7.90
N GLU A 346 -6.14 12.27 7.31
CA GLU A 346 -5.29 13.05 6.41
C GLU A 346 -4.35 13.93 7.25
N LEU A 347 -3.06 13.59 7.28
CA LEU A 347 -2.11 14.20 8.22
C LEU A 347 -1.92 15.71 8.02
N LYS A 348 -2.11 16.21 6.79
CA LYS A 348 -1.93 17.63 6.45
C LYS A 348 -3.13 18.49 6.84
N SER A 349 -4.34 18.00 6.57
CA SER A 349 -5.59 18.72 6.81
C SER A 349 -6.17 18.46 8.19
N GLY A 350 -5.77 17.36 8.83
CA GLY A 350 -6.41 16.84 10.05
C GLY A 350 -7.79 16.25 9.79
N LEU A 351 -8.20 16.09 8.52
CA LEU A 351 -9.52 15.57 8.19
C LEU A 351 -9.61 14.08 8.55
N VAL A 352 -10.68 13.74 9.28
CA VAL A 352 -10.97 12.37 9.70
C VAL A 352 -12.25 11.89 9.02
N LYS A 353 -12.21 10.66 8.50
CA LYS A 353 -13.40 9.97 7.98
C LYS A 353 -13.40 8.50 8.42
N LYS A 354 -14.54 8.02 8.92
CA LYS A 354 -14.77 6.57 9.12
C LYS A 354 -14.88 5.90 7.75
N VAL A 355 -14.11 4.83 7.54
CA VAL A 355 -14.03 4.11 6.26
C VAL A 355 -14.50 2.66 6.36
N ASP A 356 -14.55 2.08 7.57
CA ASP A 356 -15.12 0.75 7.78
C ASP A 356 -15.62 0.57 9.21
N GLU A 357 -16.44 -0.47 9.42
CA GLU A 357 -17.00 -0.87 10.70
C GLU A 357 -15.95 -1.51 11.64
N PRO A 358 -16.25 -1.64 12.95
CA PRO A 358 -15.34 -2.28 13.90
C PRO A 358 -15.00 -3.72 13.51
N ALA A 359 -13.71 -4.00 13.33
CA ALA A 359 -13.17 -5.33 13.15
C ALA A 359 -11.73 -5.42 13.70
N VAL A 360 -11.16 -6.62 13.69
CA VAL A 360 -9.75 -6.84 14.08
C VAL A 360 -8.84 -6.65 12.87
N TYR A 361 -8.64 -5.39 12.46
CA TYR A 361 -7.69 -5.03 11.40
C TYR A 361 -6.26 -5.17 11.91
N PHE A 362 -5.50 -6.12 11.37
CA PHE A 362 -4.08 -6.26 11.67
C PHE A 362 -3.22 -5.39 10.75
N SER A 363 -3.62 -5.33 9.47
CA SER A 363 -3.07 -4.44 8.46
C SER A 363 -4.16 -4.02 7.48
N VAL A 364 -4.04 -2.80 6.96
CA VAL A 364 -4.81 -2.29 5.84
C VAL A 364 -3.84 -2.01 4.70
N LEU A 365 -4.20 -2.42 3.50
CA LEU A 365 -3.41 -2.27 2.28
C LEU A 365 -4.14 -1.32 1.31
N PRO A 366 -3.81 -0.03 1.34
CA PRO A 366 -4.34 0.97 0.42
C PRO A 366 -3.98 0.65 -1.03
N TYR A 367 -4.99 0.40 -1.87
CA TYR A 367 -4.83 0.26 -3.31
C TYR A 367 -4.95 1.61 -4.01
N MET A 368 -3.83 2.01 -4.61
CA MET A 368 -3.68 3.31 -5.24
C MET A 368 -3.25 3.13 -6.69
N SER A 369 -4.05 3.67 -7.59
CA SER A 369 -3.76 3.70 -9.02
C SER A 369 -4.60 4.75 -9.73
N PHE A 370 -4.12 5.29 -10.85
CA PHE A 370 -4.96 6.08 -11.73
C PHE A 370 -5.86 5.18 -12.57
N TYR A 371 -7.17 5.30 -12.36
CA TYR A 371 -8.15 4.60 -13.18
C TYR A 371 -8.62 5.50 -14.33
N THR A 372 -7.98 5.34 -15.49
CA THR A 372 -8.29 6.13 -16.69
C THR A 372 -8.85 5.24 -17.80
N PRO A 373 -9.74 5.78 -18.66
CA PRO A 373 -10.24 5.05 -19.82
C PRO A 373 -9.11 4.71 -20.79
N ASP A 374 -9.11 3.49 -21.28
CA ASP A 374 -8.43 3.12 -22.51
C ASP A 374 -9.42 2.44 -23.46
N ARG A 375 -9.05 2.30 -24.74
CA ARG A 375 -9.95 1.73 -25.75
C ARG A 375 -10.36 0.30 -25.40
N GLY A 376 -9.52 -0.49 -24.73
CA GLY A 376 -9.86 -1.85 -24.30
C GLY A 376 -10.89 -1.84 -23.17
N ARG A 377 -10.69 -1.00 -22.15
CA ARG A 377 -11.55 -0.88 -20.96
C ARG A 377 -12.93 -0.33 -21.27
N LEU A 378 -13.05 0.62 -22.20
CA LEU A 378 -14.36 1.13 -22.60
C LEU A 378 -15.17 0.08 -23.36
N LEU A 379 -14.50 -0.76 -24.17
CA LEU A 379 -15.16 -1.88 -24.87
C LEU A 379 -15.56 -3.00 -23.90
N SER A 380 -14.79 -3.26 -22.84
CA SER A 380 -15.17 -4.24 -21.81
C SER A 380 -16.31 -3.75 -20.91
N LEU A 381 -16.34 -2.45 -20.58
CA LEU A 381 -17.44 -1.84 -19.82
C LEU A 381 -18.76 -1.83 -20.59
N ALA A 382 -18.73 -1.59 -21.91
CA ALA A 382 -19.93 -1.65 -22.75
C ALA A 382 -20.55 -3.06 -22.77
N ARG A 383 -19.73 -4.11 -22.67
CA ARG A 383 -20.21 -5.51 -22.59
C ARG A 383 -20.79 -5.89 -21.23
N LEU A 384 -20.40 -5.19 -20.16
CA LEU A 384 -20.91 -5.41 -18.80
C LEU A 384 -22.28 -4.76 -18.56
N THR A 385 -22.68 -3.78 -19.39
CA THR A 385 -23.99 -3.13 -19.31
C THR A 385 -25.08 -3.81 -20.14
N ASP A 386 -24.69 -4.77 -21.00
CA ASP A 386 -25.59 -5.54 -21.87
C ASP A 386 -25.95 -6.93 -21.29
N ALA A 387 -25.59 -7.20 -20.03
CA ALA A 387 -25.94 -8.39 -19.26
C ALA A 387 -26.78 -7.99 -18.03
#